data_AF-A0A7S2Q088-F1
#
_entry.id   AF-A0A7S2Q088-F1
#
_cell.length_a   1.000
_cell.length_b   1.000
_cell.length_c   1.000
_cell.angle_alpha   90.00
_cell.angle_beta   90.00
_cell.angle_gamma   90.00
#
_symmetry.space_group_name_H-M   'P 1'
#
loop_
_entity.id
_entity.type
_entity.pdbx_description
1 polymer ?
#
loop_
_entity_poly.entity_id
_entity_poly.type
_entity_poly.pdbx_seq_one_letter_code
_entity_poly.pdbx_strand_id
1 'polypeptide(L)'
;EAASEECKCDPGWGTAGVTDTIDFLEGVCEQFHCQDDQECQRKLPDVSGATCPVKGWNCYCGMFSPWPWYNYGHGYETPRGTHGGAAECMGVMYALSVGISEYLLAFIMTAWLVFAAGAVAAAPFGRRRTICDHRWPSIWNALRRCVGREPSCRGECLLQPHYTWDTLMDDVAWSVYVLDLGVWTYLFVIVLYCVALFVWSAVLWLLVLLLGLVACAALLCAGCSEVAAEPSACLCHDASCFGGFEAGPGCCHDFCGAPVPLTTGSEADVFYVGGTFPRDPTWGTDDPSGELHGAGSCLCTPAAWLLYMFPVAPENAWGGFVGRFVLGTHHLTPVDQAYQGGDWRVELFRMTWRRSSDLHGDASWRRRVHDFL
;
A
#
# COMPACT_ATOMS: atom_id res chain seq x y z
N GLU A 1 -24.68 9.16 51.63
CA GLU A 1 -23.68 9.89 50.82
C GLU A 1 -22.31 9.28 51.09
N ALA A 2 -21.92 8.26 50.34
CA ALA A 2 -20.54 7.79 50.34
C ALA A 2 -19.78 8.71 49.38
N ALA A 3 -18.99 9.64 49.91
CA ALA A 3 -18.07 10.41 49.08
C ALA A 3 -17.10 9.41 48.45
N SER A 4 -17.08 9.29 47.12
CA SER A 4 -16.05 8.54 46.44
C SER A 4 -14.73 9.23 46.76
N GLU A 5 -13.86 8.58 47.56
CA GLU A 5 -12.50 9.05 47.72
C GLU A 5 -11.86 9.11 46.34
N GLU A 6 -11.58 10.32 45.88
CA GLU A 6 -10.94 10.56 44.59
C GLU A 6 -9.58 9.87 44.61
N CYS A 7 -9.38 8.88 43.74
CA CYS A 7 -8.11 8.17 43.60
C CYS A 7 -7.01 9.20 43.28
N LYS A 8 -6.15 9.49 44.27
CA LYS A 8 -4.99 10.37 44.08
C LYS A 8 -3.82 9.55 43.54
N CYS A 9 -3.51 9.76 42.27
CA CYS A 9 -2.34 9.16 41.63
C CYS A 9 -1.04 9.70 42.22
N ASP A 10 0.01 8.88 42.18
CA ASP A 10 1.36 9.30 42.55
C ASP A 10 1.87 10.41 41.62
N PRO A 11 2.79 11.29 42.07
CA PRO A 11 3.33 12.34 41.21
C PRO A 11 3.94 11.79 39.91
N GLY A 12 3.44 12.26 38.76
CA GLY A 12 3.85 11.81 37.42
C GLY A 12 3.03 10.64 36.86
N TRP A 13 2.09 10.12 37.64
CA TRP A 13 1.11 9.13 37.21
C TRP A 13 -0.25 9.79 37.02
N GLY A 14 -0.95 9.38 35.98
CA GLY A 14 -2.35 9.75 35.73
C GLY A 14 -3.23 8.51 35.73
N THR A 15 -4.54 8.75 35.84
CA THR A 15 -5.51 7.75 35.39
C THR A 15 -5.23 7.43 33.93
N ALA A 16 -5.21 6.15 33.59
CA ALA A 16 -5.04 5.69 32.22
C ALA A 16 -5.95 6.48 31.27
N GLY A 17 -5.40 7.02 30.19
CA GLY A 17 -6.16 7.75 29.19
C GLY A 17 -6.98 6.81 28.29
N VAL A 18 -7.79 7.37 27.39
CA VAL A 18 -8.53 6.59 26.36
C VAL A 18 -7.61 5.70 25.51
N THR A 19 -6.31 6.00 25.53
CA THR A 19 -5.24 5.26 24.89
C THR A 19 -4.68 4.15 25.78
N ASP A 20 -5.34 3.76 26.86
CA ASP A 20 -5.17 2.47 27.52
C ASP A 20 -6.55 1.98 27.96
N THR A 21 -7.31 1.46 27.00
CA THR A 21 -8.76 1.25 27.15
C THR A 21 -9.15 0.33 28.29
N ILE A 22 -8.29 -0.62 28.68
CA ILE A 22 -8.59 -1.53 29.78
C ILE A 22 -8.46 -0.75 31.09
N ASP A 23 -7.30 -0.16 31.31
CA ASP A 23 -6.96 0.50 32.57
C ASP A 23 -7.74 1.82 32.75
N PHE A 24 -8.13 2.47 31.64
CA PHE A 24 -9.03 3.63 31.62
C PHE A 24 -10.40 3.30 32.19
N LEU A 25 -10.95 2.12 31.86
CA LEU A 25 -12.25 1.71 32.38
C LEU A 25 -12.18 1.28 33.84
N GLU A 26 -11.04 0.72 34.27
CA GLU A 26 -10.80 0.41 35.68
C GLU A 26 -10.60 1.68 36.53
N GLY A 27 -10.22 2.80 35.89
CA GLY A 27 -10.00 4.09 36.56
C GLY A 27 -8.75 4.09 37.44
N VAL A 28 -7.79 3.21 37.14
CA VAL A 28 -6.58 3.01 37.94
C VAL A 28 -5.48 3.99 37.48
N CYS A 29 -4.65 4.40 38.44
CA CYS A 29 -3.48 5.25 38.19
C CYS A 29 -2.33 4.45 37.58
N GLU A 30 -2.45 4.11 36.29
CA GLU A 30 -1.48 3.25 35.58
C GLU A 30 -0.71 3.95 34.46
N GLN A 31 -1.05 5.18 34.07
CA GLN A 31 -0.31 5.85 33.00
C GLN A 31 0.83 6.70 33.55
N PHE A 32 2.08 6.29 33.28
CA PHE A 32 3.25 7.13 33.50
C PHE A 32 3.33 8.22 32.42
N HIS A 33 3.46 9.48 32.82
CA HIS A 33 3.57 10.60 31.88
C HIS A 33 5.03 10.94 31.58
N CYS A 34 5.63 10.29 30.57
CA CYS A 34 7.01 10.60 30.18
C CYS A 34 7.15 12.06 29.71
N GLN A 35 8.26 12.73 30.09
CA GLN A 35 8.56 14.10 29.62
C GLN A 35 9.63 14.15 28.54
N ASP A 36 10.67 13.31 28.68
CA ASP A 36 11.79 13.19 27.76
C ASP A 36 12.45 11.80 27.83
N ASP A 37 13.33 11.52 26.87
CA ASP A 37 14.05 10.24 26.76
C ASP A 37 14.97 9.98 27.96
N GLN A 38 15.56 11.03 28.54
CA GLN A 38 16.48 10.90 29.67
C GLN A 38 15.75 10.44 30.93
N GLU A 39 14.54 10.93 31.15
CA GLU A 39 13.68 10.50 32.22
C GLU A 39 13.29 9.02 32.08
N CYS A 40 12.86 8.60 30.88
CA CYS A 40 12.56 7.20 30.60
C CYS A 40 13.78 6.31 30.86
N GLN A 41 14.96 6.67 30.35
CA GLN A 41 16.18 5.90 30.54
C GLN A 41 16.65 5.86 32.00
N ARG A 42 16.44 6.94 32.75
CA ARG A 42 16.79 7.04 34.18
C ARG A 42 15.86 6.18 35.06
N LYS A 43 14.55 6.21 34.77
CA LYS A 43 13.54 5.47 35.55
C LYS A 43 13.47 3.98 35.16
N LEU A 44 13.87 3.63 33.94
CA LEU A 44 13.97 2.26 33.43
C LEU A 44 15.43 1.87 33.18
N PRO A 45 16.28 1.75 34.22
CA PRO A 45 17.71 1.50 34.06
C PRO A 45 18.02 0.14 33.40
N ASP A 46 17.13 -0.85 33.56
CA ASP A 46 17.27 -2.18 32.98
C ASP A 46 16.85 -2.24 31.50
N VAL A 47 16.20 -1.19 31.00
CA VAL A 47 15.72 -1.08 29.62
C VAL A 47 16.67 -0.17 28.84
N SER A 48 17.57 -0.76 28.05
CA SER A 48 18.45 0.01 27.17
C SER A 48 17.67 0.62 26.01
N GLY A 49 17.75 1.95 25.83
CA GLY A 49 17.13 2.66 24.70
C GLY A 49 15.67 3.01 24.92
N ALA A 50 15.24 3.18 26.18
CA ALA A 50 13.90 3.67 26.48
C ALA A 50 13.75 5.13 26.02
N THR A 51 12.69 5.46 25.29
CA THR A 51 12.43 6.78 24.71
C THR A 51 11.02 7.28 25.04
N CYS A 52 10.77 8.57 24.86
CA CYS A 52 9.49 9.26 25.07
C CYS A 52 9.00 9.88 23.75
N PRO A 53 8.54 9.06 22.78
CA PRO A 53 8.15 9.56 21.46
C PRO A 53 6.89 10.44 21.52
N VAL A 54 6.01 10.19 22.50
CA VAL A 54 4.80 10.98 22.75
C VAL A 54 4.81 11.42 24.20
N LYS A 55 4.94 12.73 24.44
CA LYS A 55 4.95 13.28 25.80
C LYS A 55 3.64 13.01 26.51
N GLY A 56 3.74 12.64 27.78
CA GLY A 56 2.60 12.27 28.61
C GLY A 56 2.12 10.84 28.40
N TRP A 57 2.87 9.98 27.70
CA TRP A 57 2.55 8.56 27.56
C TRP A 57 3.61 7.70 28.26
N ASN A 58 3.34 6.39 28.36
CA ASN A 58 4.32 5.41 28.84
C ASN A 58 5.57 5.41 27.95
N CYS A 59 6.71 4.99 28.47
CA CYS A 59 7.97 5.00 27.74
C CYS A 59 7.98 3.95 26.61
N TYR A 60 8.50 4.29 25.43
CA TYR A 60 8.71 3.33 24.36
C TYR A 60 9.98 2.52 24.62
N CYS A 61 9.81 1.22 24.85
CA CYS A 61 10.89 0.29 25.19
C CYS A 61 11.32 -0.59 24.01
N GLY A 62 10.95 -0.22 22.78
CA GLY A 62 11.25 -0.98 21.56
C GLY A 62 10.27 -2.12 21.31
N MET A 63 9.68 -2.14 20.11
CA MET A 63 8.66 -3.12 19.68
C MET A 63 9.15 -4.57 19.65
N PHE A 64 10.42 -4.76 19.25
CA PHE A 64 11.04 -6.10 19.16
C PHE A 64 11.76 -6.53 20.43
N SER A 65 11.68 -5.73 21.49
CA SER A 65 12.22 -6.09 22.80
C SER A 65 11.22 -6.99 23.55
N PRO A 66 11.63 -7.67 24.63
CA PRO A 66 10.69 -8.42 25.46
C PRO A 66 9.77 -7.51 26.30
N TRP A 67 10.11 -6.23 26.49
CA TRP A 67 9.46 -5.34 27.45
C TRP A 67 7.96 -5.08 27.20
N PRO A 68 7.49 -4.88 25.96
CA PRO A 68 6.06 -4.72 25.68
C PRO A 68 5.22 -5.96 25.96
N TRP A 69 5.84 -7.14 26.12
CA TRP A 69 5.15 -8.42 26.34
C TRP A 69 5.05 -8.81 27.83
N TYR A 70 5.68 -8.05 28.73
CA TYR A 70 5.51 -8.24 30.17
C TYR A 70 4.06 -7.95 30.58
N ASN A 71 3.66 -8.50 31.73
CA ASN A 71 2.33 -8.33 32.30
C ASN A 71 1.22 -8.59 31.28
N TYR A 72 1.28 -9.72 30.57
CA TYR A 72 0.30 -10.10 29.54
C TYR A 72 0.13 -9.09 28.39
N GLY A 73 1.14 -8.27 28.14
CA GLY A 73 1.12 -7.26 27.07
C GLY A 73 0.82 -5.84 27.54
N HIS A 74 0.64 -5.60 28.85
CA HIS A 74 0.54 -4.25 29.42
C HIS A 74 1.89 -3.52 29.40
N GLY A 75 3.00 -4.27 29.38
CA GLY A 75 4.34 -3.73 29.37
C GLY A 75 5.05 -3.96 30.70
N TYR A 76 6.33 -3.63 30.73
CA TYR A 76 7.17 -3.75 31.93
C TYR A 76 7.03 -2.51 32.81
N GLU A 77 6.69 -2.70 34.08
CA GLU A 77 6.61 -1.66 35.11
C GLU A 77 7.71 -1.87 36.16
N THR A 78 8.39 -0.79 36.56
CA THR A 78 9.30 -0.81 37.72
C THR A 78 8.52 -0.74 39.04
N PRO A 79 8.97 -1.40 40.12
CA PRO A 79 8.27 -1.38 41.40
C PRO A 79 7.99 0.05 41.91
N ARG A 80 6.75 0.28 42.35
CA ARG A 80 6.34 1.50 43.06
C ARG A 80 7.16 1.59 44.36
N GLY A 81 7.96 2.65 44.50
CA GLY A 81 8.89 2.84 45.63
C GLY A 81 10.38 2.84 45.26
N THR A 82 10.73 2.58 44.00
CA THR A 82 12.12 2.69 43.53
C THR A 82 12.60 4.14 43.61
N HIS A 83 13.85 4.37 44.07
CA HIS A 83 14.44 5.71 44.15
C HIS A 83 14.50 6.36 42.76
N GLY A 84 13.61 7.33 42.51
CA GLY A 84 13.42 7.95 41.18
C GLY A 84 11.97 7.91 40.67
N GLY A 85 11.09 7.21 41.38
CA GLY A 85 9.69 6.98 41.00
C GLY A 85 9.56 5.87 39.97
N ALA A 86 8.38 5.25 39.90
CA ALA A 86 8.11 4.22 38.92
C ALA A 86 7.94 4.81 37.51
N ALA A 87 8.24 4.02 36.50
CA ALA A 87 7.88 4.21 35.10
C ALA A 87 7.41 2.88 34.51
N GLU A 88 6.72 2.99 33.38
CA GLU A 88 6.18 1.86 32.66
C GLU A 88 6.52 1.94 31.16
N CYS A 89 6.78 0.77 30.59
CA CYS A 89 6.90 0.59 29.15
C CYS A 89 5.54 0.50 28.48
N MET A 90 5.39 1.07 27.29
CA MET A 90 4.19 0.87 26.46
C MET A 90 3.89 -0.62 26.26
N GLY A 91 2.62 -0.99 26.45
CA GLY A 91 2.13 -2.32 26.12
C GLY A 91 2.26 -2.67 24.63
N VAL A 92 2.09 -3.95 24.31
CA VAL A 92 2.34 -4.52 22.97
C VAL A 92 1.62 -3.77 21.86
N MET A 93 0.37 -3.38 22.09
CA MET A 93 -0.47 -2.69 21.11
C MET A 93 0.12 -1.33 20.72
N TYR A 94 0.53 -0.55 21.72
CA TYR A 94 1.09 0.80 21.50
C TYR A 94 2.52 0.74 21.01
N ALA A 95 3.33 -0.16 21.56
CA ALA A 95 4.69 -0.39 21.08
C ALA A 95 4.69 -0.81 19.60
N LEU A 96 3.71 -1.62 19.16
CA LEU A 96 3.52 -1.97 17.75
C LEU A 96 3.15 -0.74 16.90
N SER A 97 2.18 0.06 17.35
CA SER A 97 1.73 1.26 16.63
C SER A 97 2.84 2.31 16.46
N VAL A 98 3.55 2.63 17.54
CA VAL A 98 4.70 3.54 17.53
C VAL A 98 5.81 2.95 16.68
N GLY A 99 6.16 1.67 16.88
CA GLY A 99 7.21 1.00 16.12
C GLY A 99 6.95 1.02 14.62
N ILE A 100 5.76 0.62 14.17
CA ILE A 100 5.39 0.67 12.75
C ILE A 100 5.48 2.12 12.21
N SER A 101 4.99 3.10 12.97
CA SER A 101 5.02 4.51 12.55
C SER A 101 6.44 5.05 12.43
N GLU A 102 7.33 4.71 13.36
CA GLU A 102 8.76 5.07 13.31
C GLU A 102 9.48 4.38 12.15
N TYR A 103 9.25 3.07 11.94
CA TYR A 103 9.82 2.34 10.80
C TYR A 103 9.35 2.93 9.47
N LEU A 104 8.06 3.28 9.38
CA LEU A 104 7.49 3.91 8.20
C LEU A 104 8.11 5.28 7.93
N LEU A 105 8.23 6.10 8.97
CA LEU A 105 8.86 7.42 8.86
C LEU A 105 10.31 7.30 8.43
N ALA A 106 11.08 6.40 9.05
CA ALA A 106 12.46 6.11 8.69
C ALA A 106 12.57 5.64 7.23
N PHE A 107 11.68 4.73 6.80
CA PHE A 107 11.60 4.29 5.41
C PHE A 107 11.30 5.47 4.47
N ILE A 108 10.30 6.30 4.78
CA ILE A 108 9.94 7.47 3.95
C ILE A 108 11.11 8.45 3.84
N MET A 109 11.85 8.68 4.93
CA MET A 109 13.01 9.58 4.96
C MET A 109 14.23 9.05 4.21
N THR A 110 14.36 7.73 4.01
CA THR A 110 15.56 7.10 3.44
C THR A 110 15.34 6.51 2.05
N ALA A 111 14.13 6.05 1.71
CA ALA A 111 13.85 5.35 0.46
C ALA A 111 14.16 6.20 -0.78
N TRP A 112 13.93 7.51 -0.72
CA TRP A 112 14.23 8.41 -1.84
C TRP A 112 15.72 8.41 -2.20
N LEU A 113 16.64 8.20 -1.24
CA LEU A 113 18.08 8.09 -1.51
C LEU A 113 18.37 6.85 -2.37
N VAL A 114 17.71 5.74 -2.05
CA VAL A 114 17.85 4.47 -2.80
C VAL A 114 17.30 4.64 -4.21
N PHE A 115 16.10 5.22 -4.36
CA PHE A 115 15.52 5.46 -5.68
C PHE A 115 16.30 6.50 -6.49
N ALA A 116 16.80 7.57 -5.88
CA ALA A 116 17.62 8.57 -6.55
C ALA A 116 18.96 7.99 -7.00
N ALA A 117 19.65 7.24 -6.14
CA ALA A 117 20.89 6.55 -6.50
C ALA A 117 20.65 5.51 -7.61
N GLY A 118 19.57 4.74 -7.52
CA GLY A 118 19.15 3.80 -8.55
C GLY A 118 18.83 4.48 -9.88
N ALA A 119 18.15 5.64 -9.86
CA ALA A 119 17.84 6.42 -11.04
C ALA A 119 19.11 6.96 -11.71
N VAL A 120 20.06 7.50 -10.94
CA VAL A 120 21.36 7.95 -11.45
C VAL A 120 22.15 6.79 -12.05
N ALA A 121 22.18 5.63 -11.39
CA ALA A 121 22.84 4.43 -11.91
C ALA A 121 22.16 3.90 -13.19
N ALA A 122 20.85 4.07 -13.32
CA ALA A 122 20.05 3.67 -14.46
C ALA A 122 20.06 4.69 -15.62
N ALA A 123 20.48 5.94 -15.38
CA ALA A 123 20.47 7.02 -16.37
C ALA A 123 21.22 6.72 -17.69
N PRO A 124 22.32 5.93 -17.71
CA PRO A 124 22.99 5.56 -18.96
C PRO A 124 22.19 4.56 -19.82
N PHE A 125 21.18 3.90 -19.23
CA PHE A 125 20.40 2.85 -19.86
C PHE A 125 19.04 3.40 -20.30
N GLY A 126 18.78 3.29 -21.60
CA GLY A 126 17.50 3.65 -22.19
C GLY A 126 16.81 2.43 -22.79
N ARG A 127 15.63 2.67 -23.34
CA ARG A 127 14.90 1.68 -24.14
C ARG A 127 15.02 2.02 -25.62
N ARG A 128 15.06 0.99 -26.46
CA ARG A 128 14.74 1.11 -27.87
C ARG A 128 13.25 0.88 -28.03
N ARG A 129 12.51 1.94 -28.30
CA ARG A 129 11.04 1.91 -28.40
C ARG A 129 10.61 1.13 -29.64
N THR A 130 9.70 0.17 -29.44
CA THR A 130 9.04 -0.57 -30.53
C THR A 130 7.54 -0.39 -30.60
N ILE A 131 6.93 0.08 -29.52
CA ILE A 131 5.50 0.32 -29.42
C ILE A 131 5.28 1.77 -29.00
N CYS A 132 4.23 2.40 -29.53
CA CYS A 132 3.82 3.71 -29.06
C CYS A 132 3.15 3.58 -27.67
N ASP A 133 3.77 4.13 -26.64
CA ASP A 133 3.29 4.07 -25.24
C ASP A 133 2.57 5.34 -24.78
N HIS A 134 2.25 6.25 -25.70
CA HIS A 134 1.57 7.53 -25.41
C HIS A 134 0.18 7.35 -24.76
N ARG A 135 -0.45 6.20 -24.98
CA ARG A 135 -1.75 5.86 -24.38
C ARG A 135 -1.63 5.18 -23.01
N TRP A 136 -0.44 4.71 -22.62
CA TRP A 136 -0.25 3.99 -21.37
C TRP A 136 -0.25 4.97 -20.19
N PRO A 137 -0.90 4.64 -19.06
CA PRO A 137 -0.77 5.45 -17.87
C PRO A 137 0.69 5.43 -17.41
N SER A 138 1.32 6.59 -17.40
CA SER A 138 2.65 6.78 -16.83
C SER A 138 2.71 8.18 -16.23
N ILE A 139 3.54 8.37 -15.21
CA ILE A 139 3.79 9.71 -14.64
C ILE A 139 4.23 10.67 -15.76
N TRP A 140 4.99 10.14 -16.72
CA TRP A 140 5.45 10.90 -17.87
C TRP A 140 4.31 11.42 -18.76
N ASN A 141 3.36 10.55 -19.13
CA ASN A 141 2.21 10.96 -19.91
C ASN A 141 1.28 11.89 -19.10
N ALA A 142 1.20 11.72 -17.78
CA ALA A 142 0.50 12.65 -16.90
C ALA A 142 1.15 14.04 -16.91
N LEU A 143 2.48 14.12 -16.77
CA LEU A 143 3.23 15.39 -16.85
C LEU A 143 3.04 16.08 -18.20
N ARG A 144 3.06 15.33 -19.31
CA ARG A 144 2.78 15.89 -20.66
C ARG A 144 1.40 16.52 -20.73
N ARG A 145 0.37 15.83 -20.22
CA ARG A 145 -1.00 16.36 -20.15
C ARG A 145 -1.06 17.63 -19.28
N CYS A 146 -0.36 17.68 -18.15
CA CYS A 146 -0.28 18.88 -17.31
C CYS A 146 0.35 20.08 -18.02
N VAL A 147 1.26 19.86 -18.97
CA VAL A 147 1.88 20.92 -19.80
C VAL A 147 1.04 21.23 -21.05
N GLY A 148 -0.18 20.68 -21.16
CA GLY A 148 -1.07 20.90 -22.31
C GLY A 148 -0.60 20.21 -23.60
N ARG A 149 0.34 19.27 -23.50
CA ARG A 149 0.73 18.40 -24.62
C ARG A 149 -0.09 17.12 -24.53
N GLU A 150 -1.20 17.10 -25.25
CA GLU A 150 -1.98 15.87 -25.38
C GLU A 150 -1.10 14.79 -26.03
N PRO A 151 -1.07 13.57 -25.48
CA PRO A 151 -0.30 12.47 -26.05
C PRO A 151 -1.00 11.93 -27.32
N SER A 152 -1.15 12.77 -28.33
CA SER A 152 -1.65 12.37 -29.65
C SER A 152 -0.49 11.77 -30.44
N CYS A 153 -0.38 10.43 -30.44
CA CYS A 153 0.61 9.70 -31.22
C CYS A 153 0.02 9.29 -32.56
N ARG A 154 0.52 9.85 -33.67
CA ARG A 154 0.23 9.42 -35.04
C ARG A 154 1.20 8.33 -35.54
N GLY A 155 1.79 7.55 -34.64
CA GLY A 155 2.86 6.60 -34.96
C GLY A 155 4.24 7.23 -35.21
N GLU A 156 4.33 8.54 -35.44
CA GLU A 156 5.58 9.28 -35.68
C GLU A 156 6.60 9.21 -34.52
N CYS A 157 6.22 8.73 -33.34
CA CYS A 157 7.14 8.62 -32.20
C CYS A 157 8.16 7.47 -32.33
N LEU A 158 7.99 6.59 -33.32
CA LEU A 158 8.89 5.47 -33.55
C LEU A 158 9.98 5.86 -34.55
N LEU A 159 11.25 5.62 -34.18
CA LEU A 159 12.42 5.72 -35.08
C LEU A 159 12.57 7.08 -35.78
N GLN A 160 12.37 8.18 -35.07
CA GLN A 160 12.59 9.51 -35.64
C GLN A 160 14.06 9.69 -36.06
N PRO A 161 14.33 10.28 -37.23
CA PRO A 161 15.70 10.48 -37.72
C PRO A 161 16.44 11.60 -36.98
N HIS A 162 15.70 12.41 -36.19
CA HIS A 162 16.24 13.53 -35.44
C HIS A 162 16.10 13.27 -33.95
N TYR A 163 17.04 13.81 -33.17
CA TYR A 163 17.00 13.72 -31.72
C TYR A 163 15.88 14.63 -31.19
N THR A 164 14.81 14.02 -30.69
CA THR A 164 13.69 14.76 -30.11
C THR A 164 13.59 14.53 -28.61
N TRP A 165 12.64 15.22 -28.00
CA TRP A 165 12.35 15.03 -26.58
C TRP A 165 11.86 13.61 -26.27
N ASP A 166 11.20 12.95 -27.21
CA ASP A 166 10.84 11.53 -27.09
C ASP A 166 12.08 10.64 -27.07
N THR A 167 13.06 10.91 -27.93
CA THR A 167 14.36 10.23 -27.96
C THR A 167 15.09 10.37 -26.62
N LEU A 168 15.14 11.58 -26.06
CA LEU A 168 15.77 11.81 -24.75
C LEU A 168 15.09 11.00 -23.64
N MET A 169 13.76 10.95 -23.63
CA MET A 169 13.02 10.18 -22.63
C MET A 169 13.22 8.68 -22.80
N ASP A 170 13.34 8.20 -24.04
CA ASP A 170 13.72 6.82 -24.31
C ASP A 170 15.15 6.53 -23.85
N ASP A 171 16.07 7.50 -23.98
CA ASP A 171 17.46 7.37 -23.52
C ASP A 171 17.59 7.26 -22.00
N VAL A 172 16.68 7.87 -21.24
CA VAL A 172 16.66 7.82 -19.76
C VAL A 172 15.52 6.96 -19.22
N ALA A 173 14.91 6.10 -20.05
CA ALA A 173 13.68 5.39 -19.70
C ALA A 173 13.81 4.53 -18.43
N TRP A 174 14.97 3.92 -18.17
CA TRP A 174 15.18 3.14 -16.94
C TRP A 174 15.30 4.03 -15.71
N SER A 175 15.94 5.21 -15.82
CA SER A 175 15.95 6.19 -14.73
C SER A 175 14.55 6.68 -14.42
N VAL A 176 13.74 6.98 -15.44
CA VAL A 176 12.34 7.40 -15.26
C VAL A 176 11.54 6.30 -14.58
N TYR A 177 11.70 5.05 -15.01
CA TYR A 177 11.05 3.89 -14.40
C TYR A 177 11.40 3.72 -12.91
N VAL A 178 12.67 3.86 -12.52
CA VAL A 178 13.08 3.76 -11.10
C VAL A 178 12.46 4.87 -10.26
N LEU A 179 12.37 6.09 -10.79
CA LEU A 179 11.69 7.20 -10.10
C LEU A 179 10.18 6.96 -9.99
N ASP A 180 9.55 6.44 -11.04
CA ASP A 180 8.13 6.08 -11.05
C ASP A 180 7.83 5.00 -10.00
N LEU A 181 8.65 3.95 -9.96
CA LEU A 181 8.59 2.92 -8.92
C LEU A 181 8.76 3.51 -7.51
N GLY A 182 9.66 4.49 -7.35
CA GLY A 182 9.81 5.23 -6.11
C GLY A 182 8.52 5.92 -5.67
N VAL A 183 7.94 6.75 -6.53
CA VAL A 183 6.67 7.44 -6.27
C VAL A 183 5.56 6.45 -5.92
N TRP A 184 5.41 5.37 -6.69
CA TRP A 184 4.43 4.33 -6.42
C TRP A 184 4.66 3.63 -5.09
N THR A 185 5.91 3.38 -4.72
CA THR A 185 6.25 2.79 -3.42
C THR A 185 5.80 3.71 -2.29
N TYR A 186 6.04 5.02 -2.39
CA TYR A 186 5.55 6.00 -1.41
C TYR A 186 4.02 6.00 -1.32
N LEU A 187 3.32 6.07 -2.46
CA LEU A 187 1.86 6.09 -2.48
C LEU A 187 1.28 4.80 -1.88
N PHE A 188 1.81 3.64 -2.27
CA PHE A 188 1.38 2.35 -1.74
C PHE A 188 1.58 2.25 -0.22
N VAL A 189 2.76 2.66 0.25
CA VAL A 189 3.12 2.62 1.67
C VAL A 189 2.25 3.57 2.51
N ILE A 190 1.94 4.77 2.00
CA ILE A 190 1.00 5.70 2.64
C ILE A 190 -0.41 5.11 2.70
N VAL A 191 -0.91 4.54 1.60
CA VAL A 191 -2.25 3.93 1.57
C VAL A 191 -2.32 2.75 2.54
N LEU A 192 -1.31 1.88 2.55
CA LEU A 192 -1.22 0.76 3.48
C LEU A 192 -1.23 1.24 4.93
N TYR A 193 -0.51 2.32 5.24
CA TYR A 193 -0.51 2.92 6.57
C TYR A 193 -1.88 3.48 6.96
N CYS A 194 -2.56 4.22 6.06
CA CYS A 194 -3.91 4.70 6.30
C CYS A 194 -4.91 3.55 6.55
N VAL A 195 -4.82 2.47 5.77
CA VAL A 195 -5.63 1.26 5.97
C VAL A 195 -5.31 0.62 7.32
N ALA A 196 -4.05 0.52 7.70
CA ALA A 196 -3.64 -0.03 8.99
C ALA A 196 -4.17 0.82 10.15
N LEU A 197 -4.09 2.15 10.08
CA LEU A 197 -4.66 3.07 11.07
C LEU A 197 -6.18 2.93 11.17
N PHE A 198 -6.87 2.78 10.03
CA PHE A 198 -8.32 2.56 10.00
C PHE A 198 -8.71 1.23 10.66
N VAL A 199 -8.02 0.14 10.30
CA VAL A 199 -8.24 -1.18 10.91
C VAL A 199 -7.96 -1.13 12.41
N TRP A 200 -6.88 -0.46 12.83
CA TRP A 200 -6.53 -0.28 14.22
C TRP A 200 -7.60 0.48 15.01
N SER A 201 -8.09 1.58 14.44
CA SER A 201 -9.21 2.34 15.00
C SER A 201 -10.46 1.46 15.13
N ALA A 202 -10.78 0.65 14.12
CA ALA A 202 -11.92 -0.26 14.17
C ALA A 202 -11.78 -1.32 15.28
N VAL A 203 -10.59 -1.91 15.43
CA VAL A 203 -10.29 -2.86 16.52
C VAL A 203 -10.47 -2.21 17.88
N LEU A 204 -9.94 -1.00 18.08
CA LEU A 204 -10.09 -0.26 19.33
C LEU A 204 -11.57 -0.02 19.65
N TRP A 205 -12.36 0.46 18.69
CA TRP A 205 -13.79 0.69 18.90
C TRP A 205 -14.58 -0.61 19.14
N LEU A 206 -14.21 -1.72 18.51
CA LEU A 206 -14.81 -3.03 18.78
C LEU A 206 -14.52 -3.48 20.22
N LEU A 207 -13.32 -3.25 20.73
CA LEU A 207 -12.97 -3.54 22.13
C LEU A 207 -13.80 -2.69 23.10
N VAL A 208 -13.95 -1.39 22.83
CA VAL A 208 -14.81 -0.49 23.63
C VAL A 208 -16.26 -0.98 23.64
N LEU A 209 -16.82 -1.36 22.49
CA LEU A 209 -18.18 -1.89 22.41
C LEU A 209 -18.34 -3.20 23.18
N LEU A 210 -17.37 -4.11 23.10
CA LEU A 210 -17.38 -5.37 23.82
C LEU A 210 -17.33 -5.16 25.34
N LEU A 211 -16.48 -4.25 25.80
CA LEU A 211 -16.40 -3.87 27.22
C LEU A 211 -17.72 -3.25 27.71
N GLY A 212 -18.34 -2.39 26.89
CA GLY A 212 -19.67 -1.84 27.17
C GLY A 212 -20.76 -2.92 27.28
N LEU A 213 -20.75 -3.94 26.40
CA LEU A 213 -21.67 -5.07 26.48
C LEU A 213 -21.48 -5.89 27.76
N VAL A 214 -20.23 -6.13 28.16
CA VAL A 214 -19.91 -6.83 29.42
C VAL A 214 -20.40 -6.03 30.63
N ALA A 215 -20.16 -4.71 30.65
CA ALA A 215 -20.65 -3.84 31.71
C ALA A 215 -22.19 -3.83 31.80
N CYS A 216 -22.89 -3.75 30.66
CA CYS A 216 -24.35 -3.86 30.60
C CYS A 216 -24.85 -5.21 31.12
N ALA A 217 -24.20 -6.32 30.74
CA ALA A 217 -24.56 -7.65 31.24
C ALA A 217 -24.34 -7.76 32.76
N ALA A 218 -23.23 -7.23 33.28
CA ALA A 218 -22.94 -7.20 34.71
C ALA A 218 -23.98 -6.36 35.48
N LEU A 219 -24.37 -5.20 34.95
CA LEU A 219 -25.42 -4.35 35.54
C LEU A 219 -26.80 -5.03 35.52
N LEU A 220 -27.14 -5.74 34.44
CA LEU A 220 -28.37 -6.54 34.37
C LEU A 220 -28.34 -7.67 35.41
N CYS A 221 -27.22 -8.38 35.56
CA CYS A 221 -27.06 -9.42 36.57
C CYS A 221 -27.14 -8.86 38.00
N ALA A 222 -26.52 -7.71 38.27
CA ALA A 222 -26.60 -7.05 39.56
C ALA A 222 -28.03 -6.56 39.86
N GLY A 223 -28.71 -5.95 38.89
CA GLY A 223 -30.10 -5.50 39.03
C GLY A 223 -31.10 -6.64 39.24
N CYS A 224 -30.88 -7.82 38.64
CA CYS A 224 -31.70 -9.00 38.89
C CYS A 224 -31.53 -9.59 40.29
N SER A 225 -30.44 -9.27 41.02
CA SER A 225 -30.21 -9.81 42.36
C SER A 225 -31.10 -9.18 43.44
N GLU A 226 -31.70 -8.01 43.17
CA GLU A 226 -32.56 -7.32 44.14
C GLU A 226 -34.08 -7.59 43.96
N VAL A 227 -34.50 -8.23 42.87
CA VAL A 227 -35.93 -8.51 42.60
C VAL A 227 -36.36 -9.93 43.05
N ALA A 228 -35.44 -10.71 43.64
CA ALA A 228 -35.70 -12.09 44.08
C ALA A 228 -36.40 -12.21 45.46
N ALA A 229 -37.13 -11.18 45.91
CA ALA A 229 -37.82 -11.18 47.20
C ALA A 229 -39.34 -11.49 47.16
N GLU A 230 -39.93 -11.83 45.99
CA GLU A 230 -41.27 -12.44 45.93
C GLU A 230 -41.32 -13.66 45.00
N PRO A 231 -41.50 -14.89 45.53
CA PRO A 231 -41.47 -16.14 44.76
C PRO A 231 -42.68 -16.41 43.83
N SER A 232 -43.51 -15.42 43.48
CA SER A 232 -44.86 -15.71 42.97
C SER A 232 -45.31 -15.01 41.69
N ALA A 233 -44.43 -14.41 40.87
CA ALA A 233 -44.89 -13.83 39.61
C ALA A 233 -43.80 -13.66 38.53
N CYS A 234 -43.41 -14.75 37.86
CA CYS A 234 -42.87 -14.69 36.48
C CYS A 234 -43.20 -15.99 35.73
N LEU A 235 -44.49 -16.15 35.42
CA LEU A 235 -44.96 -17.03 34.36
C LEU A 235 -44.64 -16.37 33.02
N CYS A 236 -43.44 -16.61 32.48
CA CYS A 236 -43.19 -16.47 31.04
C CYS A 236 -43.47 -17.82 30.37
N HIS A 237 -44.73 -18.23 30.40
CA HIS A 237 -45.27 -19.20 29.46
C HIS A 237 -45.88 -18.39 28.32
N ASP A 238 -45.46 -18.70 27.10
CA ASP A 238 -46.06 -18.29 25.82
C ASP A 238 -45.71 -16.90 25.29
N ALA A 239 -44.54 -16.81 24.67
CA ALA A 239 -44.31 -15.93 23.52
C ALA A 239 -43.82 -16.76 22.33
N SER A 240 -44.75 -17.48 21.72
CA SER A 240 -44.63 -18.03 20.39
C SER A 240 -44.54 -16.89 19.36
N CYS A 241 -43.33 -16.37 19.15
CA CYS A 241 -42.97 -15.61 17.95
C CYS A 241 -42.33 -16.53 16.90
N PHE A 242 -43.07 -17.54 16.48
CA PHE A 242 -42.90 -18.16 15.16
C PHE A 242 -43.82 -17.39 14.19
N GLY A 243 -43.35 -16.25 13.71
CA GLY A 243 -43.94 -15.50 12.60
C GLY A 243 -42.93 -15.48 11.46
N GLY A 244 -43.24 -16.18 10.39
CA GLY A 244 -42.31 -16.53 9.31
C GLY A 244 -41.64 -15.34 8.62
N PHE A 245 -40.38 -15.55 8.27
CA PHE A 245 -39.73 -14.85 7.18
C PHE A 245 -39.57 -15.83 6.03
N GLU A 246 -40.43 -15.66 5.02
CA GLU A 246 -40.18 -16.20 3.69
C GLU A 246 -38.82 -15.70 3.20
N ALA A 247 -37.97 -16.63 2.79
CA ALA A 247 -36.73 -16.36 2.10
C ALA A 247 -37.05 -15.75 0.72
N GLY A 248 -37.08 -14.43 0.64
CA GLY A 248 -37.01 -13.71 -0.62
C GLY A 248 -35.55 -13.69 -1.10
N PRO A 249 -35.21 -14.24 -2.29
CA PRO A 249 -33.90 -14.08 -2.88
C PRO A 249 -33.86 -12.74 -3.59
N GLY A 250 -33.50 -11.68 -2.88
CA GLY A 250 -33.43 -10.35 -3.47
C GLY A 250 -32.54 -9.43 -2.66
N CYS A 251 -31.28 -9.30 -3.07
CA CYS A 251 -30.42 -8.11 -2.96
C CYS A 251 -28.98 -8.46 -3.38
N CYS A 252 -28.75 -8.78 -4.67
CA CYS A 252 -27.39 -8.82 -5.26
C CYS A 252 -27.38 -8.64 -6.79
N HIS A 253 -28.39 -7.98 -7.37
CA HIS A 253 -28.37 -7.57 -8.77
C HIS A 253 -28.71 -6.07 -8.88
N ASP A 254 -28.02 -5.38 -9.78
CA ASP A 254 -28.25 -3.99 -10.24
C ASP A 254 -27.39 -2.83 -9.69
N PHE A 255 -26.17 -3.10 -9.21
CA PHE A 255 -25.14 -2.04 -9.09
C PHE A 255 -23.82 -2.34 -9.81
N CYS A 256 -23.85 -3.19 -10.84
CA CYS A 256 -22.80 -3.19 -11.86
C CYS A 256 -23.22 -2.19 -12.93
N GLY A 257 -22.49 -1.07 -12.99
CA GLY A 257 -22.76 0.03 -13.91
C GLY A 257 -22.97 -0.43 -15.34
N ALA A 258 -23.80 0.33 -16.07
CA ALA A 258 -24.02 0.16 -17.49
C ALA A 258 -22.68 -0.13 -18.19
N PRO A 259 -22.57 -1.22 -18.98
CA PRO A 259 -21.39 -1.42 -19.79
C PRO A 259 -21.24 -0.17 -20.66
N VAL A 260 -20.16 0.57 -20.45
CA VAL A 260 -19.70 1.53 -21.45
C VAL A 260 -19.64 0.71 -22.74
N PRO A 261 -20.32 1.10 -23.82
CA PRO A 261 -20.22 0.37 -25.06
C PRO A 261 -18.73 0.31 -25.41
N LEU A 262 -18.13 -0.88 -25.27
CA LEU A 262 -16.90 -1.18 -25.96
C LEU A 262 -17.29 -1.08 -27.43
N THR A 263 -17.09 0.11 -27.99
CA THR A 263 -16.95 0.28 -29.42
C THR A 263 -15.98 -0.82 -29.84
N THR A 264 -16.45 -1.77 -30.64
CA THR A 264 -15.62 -2.77 -31.28
C THR A 264 -14.45 -2.02 -31.87
N GLY A 265 -13.31 -2.08 -31.17
CA GLY A 265 -12.12 -1.34 -31.55
C GLY A 265 -11.82 -1.77 -32.97
N SER A 266 -11.90 -0.82 -33.91
CA SER A 266 -11.46 -1.06 -35.28
C SER A 266 -10.05 -1.68 -35.22
N GLU A 267 -9.64 -2.49 -36.20
CA GLU A 267 -8.27 -3.07 -36.22
C GLU A 267 -7.18 -2.01 -35.92
N ALA A 268 -7.46 -0.74 -36.23
CA ALA A 268 -6.69 0.43 -35.82
C ALA A 268 -6.36 0.52 -34.32
N ASP A 269 -7.30 0.20 -33.42
CA ASP A 269 -7.05 0.22 -31.98
C ASP A 269 -6.13 -0.93 -31.55
N VAL A 270 -6.11 -2.06 -32.25
CA VAL A 270 -5.10 -3.11 -32.03
C VAL A 270 -3.71 -2.58 -32.40
N PHE A 271 -3.56 -1.80 -33.47
CA PHE A 271 -2.26 -1.21 -33.82
C PHE A 271 -1.86 -0.01 -32.93
N TYR A 272 -2.82 0.77 -32.40
CA TYR A 272 -2.55 2.00 -31.64
C TYR A 272 -2.61 1.86 -30.10
N VAL A 273 -3.35 0.90 -29.56
CA VAL A 273 -3.53 0.70 -28.10
C VAL A 273 -2.52 -0.30 -27.52
N GLY A 274 -1.63 -0.85 -28.37
CA GLY A 274 -0.72 -1.91 -27.96
C GLY A 274 -1.39 -3.27 -28.02
N GLY A 275 -2.09 -3.54 -29.14
CA GLY A 275 -2.59 -4.84 -29.49
C GLY A 275 -1.47 -5.87 -29.44
N THR A 276 -1.62 -6.72 -28.43
CA THR A 276 -1.06 -8.05 -28.24
C THR A 276 0.36 -8.24 -28.75
N PHE A 277 1.28 -8.26 -27.77
CA PHE A 277 2.31 -9.30 -27.74
C PHE A 277 1.72 -10.59 -28.34
N PRO A 278 2.41 -11.30 -29.23
CA PRO A 278 1.99 -12.63 -29.64
C PRO A 278 1.78 -13.49 -28.39
N ARG A 279 0.51 -13.73 -28.02
CA ARG A 279 0.04 -14.40 -26.81
C ARG A 279 0.83 -14.02 -25.53
N ASP A 280 0.38 -13.00 -24.82
CA ASP A 280 0.67 -12.87 -23.39
C ASP A 280 -0.46 -13.58 -22.61
N PRO A 281 -0.26 -14.82 -22.11
CA PRO A 281 -1.28 -15.57 -21.39
C PRO A 281 -1.69 -14.93 -20.05
N THR A 282 -0.98 -13.90 -19.60
CA THR A 282 -1.24 -13.19 -18.34
C THR A 282 -2.01 -11.89 -18.51
N TRP A 283 -1.95 -11.25 -19.69
CA TRP A 283 -2.56 -9.93 -19.92
C TRP A 283 -3.33 -9.82 -21.25
N GLY A 284 -3.37 -10.88 -22.05
CA GLY A 284 -4.16 -10.94 -23.27
C GLY A 284 -5.64 -10.95 -22.94
N THR A 285 -6.37 -9.94 -23.41
CA THR A 285 -7.81 -10.05 -23.58
C THR A 285 -8.06 -11.05 -24.70
N ASP A 286 -8.36 -12.28 -24.33
CA ASP A 286 -8.76 -13.32 -25.26
C ASP A 286 -10.03 -12.89 -26.01
N ASP A 287 -9.98 -13.05 -27.32
CA ASP A 287 -11.06 -12.99 -28.30
C ASP A 287 -11.93 -11.72 -28.40
N PRO A 288 -11.89 -10.99 -29.55
CA PRO A 288 -12.93 -10.03 -29.91
C PRO A 288 -14.29 -10.69 -30.23
N SER A 289 -14.42 -12.01 -30.10
CA SER A 289 -15.65 -12.78 -30.38
C SER A 289 -16.13 -13.67 -29.23
N GLY A 290 -15.44 -13.69 -28.10
CA GLY A 290 -15.82 -14.50 -26.94
C GLY A 290 -16.62 -13.63 -25.98
N GLU A 291 -17.90 -13.91 -25.83
CA GLU A 291 -18.70 -13.40 -24.72
C GLU A 291 -18.03 -13.79 -23.40
N LEU A 292 -17.17 -12.90 -22.89
CA LEU A 292 -16.55 -13.05 -21.59
C LEU A 292 -17.62 -12.73 -20.54
N HIS A 293 -18.56 -13.66 -20.34
CA HIS A 293 -19.40 -13.75 -19.15
C HIS A 293 -18.55 -14.16 -17.94
N GLY A 294 -17.47 -13.43 -17.69
CA GLY A 294 -16.75 -13.49 -16.44
C GLY A 294 -17.52 -12.66 -15.43
N ALA A 295 -18.15 -13.32 -14.46
CA ALA A 295 -18.58 -12.70 -13.21
C ALA A 295 -17.33 -12.11 -12.51
N GLY A 296 -16.87 -10.96 -12.99
CA GLY A 296 -15.79 -10.20 -12.41
C GLY A 296 -16.30 -9.65 -11.08
N SER A 297 -15.97 -10.34 -10.00
CA SER A 297 -16.15 -9.85 -8.64
C SER A 297 -15.74 -8.37 -8.58
N CYS A 298 -16.65 -7.48 -8.18
CA CYS A 298 -16.40 -6.03 -8.10
C CYS A 298 -15.20 -5.69 -7.20
N LEU A 299 -14.78 -6.61 -6.33
CA LEU A 299 -13.58 -6.49 -5.49
C LEU A 299 -12.26 -6.61 -6.29
N CYS A 300 -12.28 -7.20 -7.49
CA CYS A 300 -11.10 -7.32 -8.34
C CYS A 300 -10.82 -6.04 -9.14
N THR A 301 -11.81 -5.16 -9.36
CA THR A 301 -11.64 -3.96 -10.18
C THR A 301 -10.62 -2.97 -9.59
N PRO A 302 -10.61 -2.66 -8.28
CA PRO A 302 -9.58 -1.80 -7.71
C PRO A 302 -8.19 -2.43 -7.79
N ALA A 303 -8.07 -3.74 -7.55
CA ALA A 303 -6.80 -4.45 -7.67
C ALA A 303 -6.29 -4.49 -9.12
N ALA A 304 -7.17 -4.75 -10.09
CA ALA A 304 -6.86 -4.72 -11.51
C ALA A 304 -6.48 -3.31 -11.97
N TRP A 305 -7.15 -2.27 -11.46
CA TRP A 305 -6.80 -0.87 -11.72
C TRP A 305 -5.43 -0.52 -11.15
N LEU A 306 -5.11 -0.95 -9.92
CA LEU A 306 -3.79 -0.76 -9.33
C LEU A 306 -2.70 -1.47 -10.13
N LEU A 307 -2.95 -2.71 -10.59
CA LEU A 307 -2.03 -3.44 -11.46
C LEU A 307 -1.86 -2.76 -12.82
N TYR A 308 -2.94 -2.21 -13.38
CA TYR A 308 -2.91 -1.47 -14.65
C TYR A 308 -2.14 -0.15 -14.55
N MET A 309 -2.25 0.53 -13.41
CA MET A 309 -1.57 1.79 -13.14
C MET A 309 -0.12 1.60 -12.64
N PHE A 310 0.25 0.37 -12.26
CA PHE A 310 1.58 0.05 -11.75
C PHE A 310 2.65 0.37 -12.81
N PRO A 311 3.82 0.93 -12.42
CA PRO A 311 4.88 1.26 -13.36
C PRO A 311 5.30 0.07 -14.20
N VAL A 312 5.21 0.22 -15.52
CA VAL A 312 5.61 -0.81 -16.46
C VAL A 312 7.10 -0.64 -16.74
N ALA A 313 7.88 -1.68 -16.42
CA ALA A 313 9.31 -1.68 -16.70
C ALA A 313 9.57 -1.55 -18.21
N PRO A 314 10.60 -0.78 -18.63
CA PRO A 314 10.93 -0.63 -20.03
C PRO A 314 11.17 -1.98 -20.72
N GLU A 315 10.89 -1.99 -22.01
CA GLU A 315 10.88 -3.16 -22.87
C GLU A 315 12.22 -3.88 -22.96
N ASN A 316 13.30 -3.10 -22.95
CA ASN A 316 14.69 -3.53 -23.10
C ASN A 316 15.61 -2.43 -22.53
N ALA A 317 16.90 -2.72 -22.46
CA ALA A 317 17.96 -1.78 -22.09
C ALA A 317 18.92 -1.51 -23.27
N TRP A 318 18.40 -1.54 -24.50
CA TRP A 318 19.17 -1.32 -25.74
C TRP A 318 19.31 0.14 -26.15
N GLY A 319 18.58 1.06 -25.50
CA GLY A 319 18.66 2.49 -25.77
C GLY A 319 19.68 3.22 -24.87
N GLY A 320 19.57 4.54 -24.82
CA GLY A 320 20.39 5.35 -23.92
C GLY A 320 21.82 5.53 -24.40
N PHE A 321 22.61 6.16 -23.54
CA PHE A 321 24.03 6.43 -23.79
C PHE A 321 24.83 5.14 -24.00
N VAL A 322 24.57 4.10 -23.19
CA VAL A 322 25.24 2.80 -23.34
C VAL A 322 24.85 2.16 -24.66
N GLY A 323 23.56 2.14 -25.00
CA GLY A 323 23.07 1.62 -26.27
C GLY A 323 23.66 2.34 -27.49
N ARG A 324 23.88 3.65 -27.39
CA ARG A 324 24.38 4.49 -28.49
C ARG A 324 25.89 4.43 -28.66
N PHE A 325 26.64 4.60 -27.57
CA PHE A 325 28.09 4.81 -27.63
C PHE A 325 28.91 3.54 -27.37
N VAL A 326 28.32 2.54 -26.71
CA VAL A 326 29.04 1.31 -26.33
C VAL A 326 28.54 0.11 -27.13
N LEU A 327 27.23 -0.08 -27.20
CA LEU A 327 26.64 -1.30 -27.79
C LEU A 327 26.31 -1.15 -29.27
N GLY A 328 26.10 0.07 -29.77
CA GLY A 328 25.63 0.31 -31.14
C GLY A 328 24.19 -0.16 -31.40
N THR A 329 23.39 -0.37 -30.36
CA THR A 329 21.99 -0.85 -30.42
C THR A 329 20.95 0.25 -30.52
N HIS A 330 21.33 1.50 -30.23
CA HIS A 330 20.46 2.67 -30.32
C HIS A 330 20.01 2.95 -31.77
N HIS A 331 18.80 3.49 -31.98
CA HIS A 331 18.25 3.69 -33.33
C HIS A 331 18.94 4.81 -34.14
N LEU A 332 19.54 5.78 -33.46
CA LEU A 332 20.37 6.83 -34.08
C LEU A 332 21.85 6.43 -34.27
N THR A 333 22.21 5.17 -34.01
CA THR A 333 23.56 4.67 -34.30
C THR A 333 23.75 4.60 -35.83
N PRO A 334 24.85 5.14 -36.38
CA PRO A 334 25.17 5.01 -37.80
C PRO A 334 25.17 3.55 -38.27
N VAL A 335 24.75 3.30 -39.51
CA VAL A 335 24.55 1.93 -40.05
C VAL A 335 25.83 1.09 -40.03
N ASP A 336 26.98 1.72 -40.23
CA ASP A 336 28.32 1.11 -40.16
C ASP A 336 28.73 0.70 -38.74
N GLN A 337 28.13 1.30 -37.71
CA GLN A 337 28.37 1.02 -36.30
C GLN A 337 27.21 0.26 -35.63
N ALA A 338 26.14 0.00 -36.39
CA ALA A 338 24.96 -0.67 -35.87
C ALA A 338 25.31 -2.11 -35.49
N TYR A 339 24.93 -2.50 -34.27
CA TYR A 339 25.10 -3.86 -33.78
C TYR A 339 24.41 -4.87 -34.70
N GLN A 340 25.19 -5.87 -35.15
CA GLN A 340 24.74 -6.88 -36.13
C GLN A 340 24.26 -8.20 -35.48
N GLY A 341 24.21 -8.26 -34.14
CA GLY A 341 23.90 -9.50 -33.41
C GLY A 341 25.15 -10.33 -33.07
N GLY A 342 24.94 -11.39 -32.27
CA GLY A 342 25.94 -12.42 -31.97
C GLY A 342 26.67 -12.30 -30.63
N ASP A 343 26.57 -11.16 -29.91
CA ASP A 343 27.10 -11.02 -28.55
C ASP A 343 26.01 -11.27 -27.50
N TRP A 344 26.16 -12.36 -26.75
CA TRP A 344 25.22 -12.77 -25.71
C TRP A 344 25.01 -11.70 -24.62
N ARG A 345 26.01 -10.85 -24.34
CA ARG A 345 25.89 -9.78 -23.33
C ARG A 345 24.95 -8.68 -23.81
N VAL A 346 25.04 -8.33 -25.09
CA VAL A 346 24.15 -7.36 -25.72
C VAL A 346 22.74 -7.93 -25.83
N GLU A 347 22.60 -9.22 -26.18
CA GLU A 347 21.31 -9.91 -26.18
C GLU A 347 20.69 -10.01 -24.78
N LEU A 348 21.47 -10.07 -23.70
CA LEU A 348 20.93 -10.03 -22.34
C LEU A 348 20.18 -8.71 -22.07
N PHE A 349 20.72 -7.57 -22.53
CA PHE A 349 20.07 -6.26 -22.42
C PHE A 349 18.83 -6.11 -23.31
N ARG A 350 18.63 -7.00 -24.28
CA ARG A 350 17.38 -7.09 -25.05
C ARG A 350 16.21 -7.54 -24.18
N MET A 351 16.51 -8.21 -23.06
CA MET A 351 15.53 -8.78 -22.13
C MET A 351 14.54 -9.74 -22.80
N THR A 352 14.99 -10.48 -23.82
CA THR A 352 14.15 -11.42 -24.57
C THR A 352 13.52 -12.48 -23.66
N TRP A 353 14.16 -12.83 -22.55
CA TRP A 353 13.60 -13.77 -21.56
C TRP A 353 12.31 -13.29 -20.90
N ARG A 354 12.02 -11.97 -20.93
CA ARG A 354 10.75 -11.40 -20.47
C ARG A 354 9.63 -11.54 -21.52
N ARG A 355 9.93 -12.06 -22.71
CA ARG A 355 9.03 -12.05 -23.87
C ARG A 355 9.01 -13.41 -24.56
N SER A 356 7.81 -13.85 -24.94
CA SER A 356 7.62 -15.05 -25.75
C SER A 356 8.10 -14.86 -27.20
N SER A 357 8.11 -13.62 -27.69
CA SER A 357 8.48 -13.26 -29.05
C SER A 357 9.00 -11.84 -29.14
N ASP A 358 9.94 -11.59 -30.07
CA ASP A 358 10.44 -10.25 -30.31
C ASP A 358 9.96 -9.70 -31.66
N LEU A 359 9.18 -8.62 -31.60
CA LEU A 359 8.66 -7.90 -32.75
C LEU A 359 9.75 -7.15 -33.54
N HIS A 360 10.96 -6.97 -32.99
CA HIS A 360 12.06 -6.30 -33.72
C HIS A 360 12.46 -7.09 -34.99
N GLY A 361 12.34 -8.43 -34.95
CA GLY A 361 12.64 -9.31 -36.07
C GLY A 361 11.47 -9.50 -37.05
N ASP A 362 10.24 -9.16 -36.66
CA ASP A 362 9.06 -9.43 -37.48
C ASP A 362 8.87 -8.35 -38.55
N ALA A 363 9.44 -8.60 -39.72
CA ALA A 363 9.29 -7.74 -40.89
C ALA A 363 7.84 -7.64 -41.37
N SER A 364 7.00 -8.65 -41.12
CA SER A 364 5.58 -8.64 -41.51
C SER A 364 4.75 -7.74 -40.60
N TRP A 365 5.04 -7.75 -39.29
CA TRP A 365 4.44 -6.83 -38.33
C TRP A 365 4.82 -5.39 -38.64
N ARG A 366 6.11 -5.09 -38.81
CA ARG A 366 6.59 -3.74 -39.14
C ARG A 366 5.98 -3.20 -40.44
N ARG A 367 5.82 -4.07 -41.45
CA ARG A 367 5.15 -3.70 -42.70
C ARG A 367 3.66 -3.40 -42.48
N ARG A 368 2.94 -4.22 -41.72
CA ARG A 368 1.53 -3.95 -41.37
C ARG A 368 1.34 -2.64 -40.60
N VAL A 369 2.22 -2.35 -39.64
CA VAL A 369 2.21 -1.06 -38.92
C VAL A 369 2.49 0.10 -39.87
N HIS A 370 3.51 -0.02 -40.74
CA HIS A 370 3.84 1.00 -41.72
C HIS A 370 2.71 1.25 -42.73
N ASP A 371 2.08 0.20 -43.26
CA ASP A 371 1.00 0.31 -44.25
C ASP A 371 -0.29 0.90 -43.65
N PHE A 372 -0.40 0.86 -42.33
CA PHE A 372 -1.55 1.36 -41.57
C PHE A 372 -1.40 2.84 -41.15
N LEU A 373 -0.17 3.33 -40.96
CA LEU A 373 0.15 4.75 -40.73
C LEU A 373 0.08 5.53 -42.05
#